data_AF-A0A7X2MTK4-F1
#
_entry.id   AF-A0A7X2MTK4-F1
#
_cell.length_a   1.000
_cell.length_b   1.000
_cell.length_c   1.000
_cell.angle_alpha   90.00
_cell.angle_beta   90.00
_cell.angle_gamma   90.00
#
_symmetry.space_group_name_H-M   'P 1'
#
loop_
_entity.id
_entity.type
_entity.pdbx_description
1 polymer ?
#
loop_
_entity_poly.entity_id
_entity_poly.type
_entity_poly.pdbx_seq_one_letter_code
_entity_poly.pdbx_strand_id
1 'polypeptide(L)' 'MPTLRKNLTSQQALDELERLYDGAVDALREAIKAFTENGTLPDAAARAQGLFVYPELRIT' A
#
# COMPACT_ATOMS: atom_id res chain seq x y z
N MET A 1 10.84 15.50 5.97
CA MET A 1 11.51 14.27 6.44
C MET A 1 12.38 13.75 5.31
N PRO A 2 13.69 13.52 5.51
CA PRO A 2 14.54 13.04 4.43
C PRO A 2 14.14 11.59 4.12
N THR A 3 13.57 11.38 2.94
CA THR A 3 13.19 10.05 2.46
C THR A 3 14.44 9.20 2.38
N LEU A 4 14.57 8.21 3.26
CA LEU A 4 15.68 7.28 3.28
C LEU A 4 15.71 6.55 1.93
N ARG A 5 16.58 6.98 1.02
CA ARG A 5 16.73 6.34 -0.29
C ARG A 5 17.41 5.00 -0.08
N LYS A 6 16.61 3.94 -0.08
CA LYS A 6 17.10 2.56 -0.15
C LYS A 6 17.77 2.38 -1.51
N ASN A 7 19.08 2.14 -1.54
CA ASN A 7 19.80 1.75 -2.76
C ASN A 7 19.43 0.30 -3.12
N LEU A 8 18.26 0.12 -3.75
CA LEU A 8 17.77 -1.17 -4.21
C LEU A 8 18.36 -1.49 -5.58
N THR A 9 18.67 -2.77 -5.82
CA THR A 9 18.86 -3.23 -7.20
C THR A 9 17.52 -3.21 -7.94
N SER A 10 17.54 -3.21 -9.28
CA SER A 10 16.32 -3.18 -10.09
C SER A 10 15.33 -4.29 -9.72
N GLN A 11 15.84 -5.49 -9.43
CA GLN A 11 15.03 -6.62 -9.03
C GLN A 11 14.41 -6.43 -7.65
N GLN A 12 15.18 -5.96 -6.66
CA GLN A 12 14.65 -5.67 -5.32
C GLN A 12 13.63 -4.52 -5.32
N ALA A 13 13.78 -3.55 -6.22
CA ALA A 13 12.80 -2.49 -6.38
C ALA A 13 11.48 -3.01 -6.94
N LEU A 14 11.52 -3.95 -7.90
CA LEU A 14 10.34 -4.61 -8.44
C LEU A 14 9.65 -5.50 -7.40
N ASP A 15 10.40 -6.31 -6.65
CA ASP A 15 9.86 -7.16 -5.59
C ASP A 15 9.14 -6.31 -4.52
N GLU A 16 9.71 -5.17 -4.14
CA GLU A 16 9.11 -4.27 -3.16
C GLU A 16 7.87 -3.54 -3.72
N LEU A 17 7.87 -3.18 -5.01
CA LEU A 17 6.70 -2.63 -5.71
C LEU A 17 5.54 -3.62 -5.69
N GLU A 18 5.79 -4.88 -6.05
CA GLU A 18 4.79 -5.93 -6.09
C GLU A 18 4.22 -6.18 -4.69
N ARG A 19 5.09 -6.31 -3.68
CA ARG A 19 4.68 -6.48 -2.28
C ARG A 19 3.80 -5.33 -1.77
N LEU A 20 4.15 -4.09 -2.11
CA LEU A 20 3.36 -2.91 -1.72
C LEU A 20 2.02 -2.85 -2.46
N TYR A 21 2.01 -3.20 -3.74
CA TYR A 21 0.80 -3.24 -4.55
C TYR A 21 -0.18 -4.30 -4.05
N ASP A 22 0.28 -5.54 -3.85
CA ASP A 22 -0.55 -6.63 -3.36
C ASP A 22 -1.12 -6.31 -1.98
N GLY A 23 -0.30 -5.76 -1.09
CA GLY A 23 -0.75 -5.31 0.23
C GLY A 23 -1.85 -4.25 0.18
N ALA A 24 -1.76 -3.29 -0.75
CA ALA A 24 -2.78 -2.26 -0.93
C ALA A 24 -4.09 -2.84 -1.51
N VAL A 25 -3.99 -3.78 -2.45
CA VAL A 25 -5.15 -4.47 -3.05
C VAL A 25 -5.86 -5.35 -2.03
N ASP A 26 -5.11 -6.11 -1.24
CA ASP A 26 -5.66 -6.98 -0.20
C ASP A 26 -6.34 -6.17 0.89
N ALA A 27 -5.71 -5.08 1.34
CA ALA A 27 -6.32 -4.18 2.32
C ALA A 27 -7.64 -3.58 1.79
N LEU A 28 -7.69 -3.21 0.51
CA LEU A 28 -8.90 -2.69 -0.12
C LEU A 28 -10.00 -3.76 -0.19
N ARG A 29 -9.64 -5.00 -0.56
CA ARG A 29 -10.58 -6.13 -0.64
C ARG A 29 -11.18 -6.45 0.72
N GLU A 30 -10.35 -6.53 1.76
CA GLU A 30 -10.81 -6.80 3.13
C GLU A 30 -11.70 -5.67 3.66
N ALA A 31 -11.36 -4.40 3.37
CA ALA A 31 -12.20 -3.27 3.75
C ALA A 31 -13.59 -3.32 3.08
N ILE A 32 -13.65 -3.67 1.78
CA ILE A 32 -14.92 -3.84 1.06
C ILE A 32 -15.72 -5.00 1.65
N LYS A 33 -15.06 -6.11 1.97
CA LYS A 33 -15.70 -7.29 2.56
C LYS A 33 -16.28 -6.97 3.95
N ALA A 34 -15.49 -6.34 4.82
CA ALA A 34 -15.93 -5.93 6.16
C ALA A 34 -17.10 -4.94 6.10
N PHE A 35 -17.09 -4.01 5.14
CA PHE A 35 -18.21 -3.10 4.92
C PHE A 35 -19.47 -3.84 4.43
N THR A 36 -19.33 -4.80 3.51
CA THR A 36 -20.45 -5.56 2.97
C THR A 36 -21.08 -6.49 4.03
N GLU A 37 -20.25 -7.11 4.88
CA GLU A 37 -20.71 -8.06 5.89
C GLU A 37 -21.29 -7.36 7.14
N ASN A 38 -20.61 -6.31 7.62
CA ASN A 38 -20.86 -5.72 8.93
C ASN A 38 -21.23 -4.23 8.89
N GLY A 39 -21.21 -3.59 7.72
CA GLY A 39 -21.40 -2.14 7.58
C GLY A 39 -20.23 -1.31 8.11
N THR A 40 -19.10 -1.94 8.46
CA THR A 40 -17.97 -1.26 9.09
C THR A 40 -17.17 -0.49 8.06
N LEU A 41 -17.00 0.81 8.28
CA LEU A 41 -16.17 1.67 7.44
C LEU A 41 -14.68 1.51 7.82
N PRO A 42 -13.76 1.45 6.85
CA PRO A 42 -12.33 1.41 7.14
C PRO A 42 -11.90 2.70 7.85
N ASP A 43 -10.97 2.57 8.79
CA ASP A 43 -10.44 3.69 9.58
C ASP A 43 -9.84 4.78 8.66
N ALA A 44 -10.33 6.01 8.84
CA ALA A 44 -9.88 7.17 8.08
C ALA A 44 -8.40 7.46 8.28
N ALA A 45 -7.85 7.16 9.46
CA ALA A 45 -6.42 7.35 9.73
C ALA A 45 -5.57 6.33 8.97
N ALA A 46 -5.99 5.06 8.90
CA ALA A 46 -5.33 4.04 8.10
C ALA A 46 -5.37 4.40 6.61
N ARG A 47 -6.52 4.86 6.09
CA ARG A 47 -6.63 5.37 4.71
C ARG A 47 -5.67 6.52 4.43
N ALA A 48 -5.55 7.48 5.35
CA ALA A 48 -4.67 8.63 5.20
C ALA A 48 -3.18 8.25 5.21
N GLN A 49 -2.81 7.13 5.85
CA GLN A 49 -1.44 6.61 5.88
C GLN A 49 -1.02 5.86 4.60
N GLY A 50 -1.92 5.73 3.62
CA GLY A 50 -1.60 5.11 2.34
C GLY A 50 -2.09 3.67 2.17
N LEU A 51 -3.04 3.22 3.00
CA LEU A 51 -3.56 1.85 3.00
C LEU A 51 -4.05 1.35 1.62
N PHE A 52 -4.51 2.25 0.75
CA PHE A 52 -5.01 1.92 -0.59
C PHE A 52 -4.24 2.64 -1.72
N VAL A 53 -3.03 3.11 -1.44
CA VAL A 53 -2.28 3.97 -2.37
C VAL A 53 -1.34 3.14 -3.22
N TYR A 54 -1.23 3.51 -4.49
CA TYR A 54 -0.26 2.89 -5.40
C TYR A 54 1.18 3.18 -4.93
N PRO A 55 2.07 2.17 -4.96
CA PRO A 55 3.47 2.40 -4.68
C PRO A 55 4.13 3.31 -5.72
N GLU A 56 5.01 4.21 -5.27
CA GLU A 56 5.79 5.11 -6.12
C GLU A 56 7.18 4.53 -6.37
N LEU A 57 7.58 4.39 -7.64
CA LEU A 57 8.96 4.12 -8.03
C LEU A 57 9.65 5.40 -8.47
N ARG A 58 10.77 5.74 -7.82
CA ARG A 58 11.59 6.91 -8.18
C ARG A 58 13.02 6.47 -8.49
N ILE A 59 13.46 6.81 -9.70
CA ILE A 59 14.81 6.58 -10.19
C ILE A 59 15.56 7.92 -10.14
N THR A 60 16.80 7.94 -9.64
CA THR A 60 17.64 9.16 -9.58
C THR A 60 19.01 8.90 -10.19
#